data_AF-A0AAD4ZVI1-F1
#
_entry.id   AF-A0AAD4ZVI1-F1
#
_cell.length_a   1.000
_cell.length_b   1.000
_cell.length_c   1.000
_cell.angle_alpha   90.00
_cell.angle_beta   90.00
_cell.angle_gamma   90.00
#
_symmetry.space_group_name_H-M   'P 1'
#
loop_
_entity.id
_entity.type
_entity.pdbx_description
1 polymer ?
#
loop_
_entity_poly.entity_id
_entity_poly.type
_entity_poly.pdbx_seq_one_letter_code
_entity_poly.pdbx_strand_id
1 'polypeptide(L)'
;MMVKDKNLFDIQFENGILKIPHLRIRGLTEIFFGNLIAYEQCELHDHYINDYVFIMDRLVDSARDVELLVKSGILESMLPDSEASLKQDYFSSPWAGLSIIAAAILVVLTFIQTVCSVMAL
;
A
#
# COMPACT_ATOMS: atom_id res chain seq x y z
N MET A 1 16.92 25.53 1.43
CA MET A 1 16.23 25.18 2.69
C MET A 1 14.86 24.66 2.31
N MET A 2 14.73 23.35 2.09
CA MET A 2 13.43 22.75 1.82
C MET A 2 12.73 22.54 3.15
N VAL A 3 11.52 23.10 3.26
CA VAL A 3 10.61 22.83 4.37
C VAL A 3 10.41 21.32 4.40
N LYS A 4 10.71 20.70 5.55
CA LYS A 4 10.41 19.29 5.77
C LYS A 4 8.90 19.24 5.99
N ASP A 5 8.13 19.34 4.92
CA ASP A 5 6.71 19.05 4.94
C ASP A 5 6.58 17.66 5.53
N LYS A 6 5.80 17.54 6.62
CA LYS A 6 5.53 16.24 7.23
C LYS A 6 4.77 15.44 6.18
N ASN A 7 5.48 14.55 5.49
CA ASN A 7 4.91 13.75 4.43
C ASN A 7 3.82 12.86 5.06
N LEU A 8 2.64 12.83 4.42
CA LEU A 8 1.42 12.26 5.01
C LEU A 8 1.58 10.77 5.36
N PHE A 9 2.53 10.10 4.71
CA PHE A 9 2.84 8.68 4.86
C PHE A 9 4.25 8.42 5.43
N ASP A 10 4.89 9.42 6.05
CA ASP A 10 6.28 9.32 6.55
C ASP A 10 6.41 8.35 7.74
N ILE A 11 6.86 7.14 7.45
CA ILE A 11 7.22 6.16 8.48
C ILE A 11 8.64 6.44 8.95
N GLN A 12 8.82 6.60 10.25
CA GLN A 12 10.13 6.88 10.86
C GLN A 12 10.52 5.77 11.81
N PHE A 13 11.79 5.38 11.81
CA PHE A 13 12.33 4.42 12.77
C PHE A 13 13.38 5.09 13.63
N GLU A 14 13.06 5.31 14.90
CA GLU A 14 13.94 6.03 15.84
C GLU A 14 13.98 5.28 17.17
N ASN A 15 15.20 4.99 17.66
CA ASN A 15 15.43 4.33 18.94
C ASN A 15 14.70 2.98 19.12
N GLY A 16 14.56 2.20 18.04
CA GLY A 16 13.84 0.92 18.07
C GLY A 16 12.31 1.06 17.99
N ILE A 17 11.79 2.29 17.87
CA ILE A 17 10.36 2.57 17.77
C ILE A 17 10.03 2.95 16.33
N LEU A 18 9.13 2.16 15.73
CA LEU A 18 8.52 2.48 14.45
C LEU A 18 7.37 3.47 14.67
N LYS A 19 7.55 4.71 14.19
CA LYS A 19 6.55 5.77 14.22
C LYS A 19 5.83 5.78 12.88
N ILE A 20 4.53 5.60 12.92
CA ILE A 20 3.66 5.57 11.75
C ILE A 20 2.68 6.75 11.87
N PRO A 21 2.45 7.53 10.80
CA PRO A 21 1.44 8.57 10.81
C PRO A 21 0.05 8.01 11.07
N HIS A 22 -0.80 8.81 11.71
CA HIS A 22 -2.20 8.46 11.92
C HIS A 22 -2.92 8.32 10.57
N LEU A 23 -3.55 7.16 10.36
CA LEU A 23 -4.25 6.82 9.14
C LEU A 23 -5.74 6.62 9.43
N ARG A 24 -6.56 7.46 8.80
CA ARG A 24 -8.01 7.35 8.85
C ARG A 24 -8.50 6.52 7.67
N ILE A 25 -9.01 5.32 7.95
CA ILE A 25 -9.50 4.41 6.91
C ILE A 25 -10.99 4.72 6.65
N ARG A 26 -11.32 5.11 5.41
CA ARG A 26 -12.68 5.13 4.85
C ARG A 26 -12.88 3.99 3.86
N GLY A 27 -14.11 3.69 3.46
CA GLY A 27 -14.35 2.86 2.27
C GLY A 27 -13.75 3.43 0.96
N LEU A 28 -13.22 4.66 0.97
CA LEU A 28 -12.51 5.29 -0.15
C LEU A 28 -10.99 5.08 -0.11
N THR A 29 -10.46 4.39 0.91
CA THR A 29 -9.01 4.20 1.11
C THR A 29 -8.40 3.42 -0.05
N GLU A 30 -9.13 2.44 -0.57
CA GLU A 30 -8.78 1.68 -1.77
C GLU A 30 -8.60 2.59 -3.00
N ILE A 31 -9.57 3.47 -3.26
CA ILE A 31 -9.55 4.38 -4.42
C ILE A 31 -8.39 5.38 -4.29
N PHE A 32 -8.17 5.87 -3.07
CA PHE A 32 -7.12 6.84 -2.79
C PHE A 32 -5.70 6.25 -2.97
N PHE A 33 -5.41 5.08 -2.37
CA PHE A 33 -4.12 4.43 -2.56
C PHE A 33 -3.93 3.90 -3.98
N GLY A 34 -5.00 3.38 -4.62
CA GLY A 34 -4.95 2.95 -6.02
C GLY A 34 -4.56 4.10 -6.97
N ASN A 35 -5.15 5.28 -6.77
CA ASN A 35 -4.79 6.47 -7.56
C ASN A 35 -3.36 6.95 -7.26
N LEU A 36 -2.90 6.88 -6.01
CA LEU A 36 -1.53 7.24 -5.65
C LEU A 36 -0.49 6.28 -6.23
N ILE A 37 -0.74 4.97 -6.20
CA ILE A 37 0.14 3.97 -6.82
C ILE A 37 0.16 4.16 -8.34
N ALA A 38 -0.99 4.42 -8.97
CA ALA A 38 -1.05 4.71 -10.41
C ALA A 38 -0.27 5.98 -10.77
N TYR A 39 -0.42 7.04 -9.96
CA TYR A 39 0.36 8.27 -10.11
C TYR A 39 1.87 8.00 -9.98
N GLU A 40 2.27 7.26 -8.94
CA GLU A 40 3.67 6.89 -8.69
C GLU A 40 4.28 6.08 -9.84
N GLN A 41 3.53 5.12 -10.39
CA GLN A 41 3.97 4.32 -11.55
C GLN A 41 4.09 5.15 -12.83
N CYS A 42 3.27 6.21 -12.99
CA CYS A 42 3.34 7.10 -14.15
C CYS A 42 4.52 8.10 -14.09
N GLU A 43 4.90 8.58 -12.90
CA GLU A 43 5.98 9.57 -12.75
C GLU A 43 7.38 8.96 -12.60
N LEU A 44 7.50 7.64 -12.39
CA LEU A 44 8.74 6.86 -12.55
C LEU A 44 9.97 7.37 -11.77
N HIS A 45 9.75 8.06 -10.64
CA HIS A 45 10.83 8.73 -9.89
C HIS A 45 11.00 8.27 -8.44
N ASP A 46 10.00 7.63 -7.82
CA ASP A 46 10.11 7.09 -6.46
C ASP A 46 9.09 5.96 -6.22
N HIS A 47 9.36 5.08 -5.26
CA HIS A 47 8.45 3.97 -4.85
C HIS A 47 7.86 4.19 -3.46
N TYR A 48 7.79 5.43 -3.02
CA TYR A 48 7.48 5.80 -1.63
C TYR A 48 6.10 5.31 -1.16
N ILE A 49 5.07 5.46 -2.00
CA ILE A 49 3.72 4.98 -1.73
C ILE A 49 3.70 3.46 -1.76
N ASN A 50 4.36 2.83 -2.72
CA ASN A 50 4.43 1.37 -2.79
C ASN A 50 5.13 0.76 -1.57
N ASP A 51 6.24 1.35 -1.11
CA ASP A 51 6.98 0.93 0.08
C ASP A 51 6.14 1.12 1.35
N TYR A 52 5.42 2.24 1.47
CA TYR A 52 4.48 2.47 2.56
C TYR A 52 3.39 1.39 2.60
N VAL A 53 2.74 1.14 1.46
CA VAL A 53 1.68 0.13 1.34
C VAL A 53 2.22 -1.25 1.72
N PHE A 54 3.42 -1.60 1.26
CA PHE A 54 4.08 -2.86 1.59
C PHE A 54 4.39 -3.01 3.09
N ILE A 55 4.87 -1.94 3.75
CA ILE A 55 5.13 -1.98 5.19
C ILE A 55 3.82 -2.15 5.97
N MET A 56 2.79 -1.39 5.62
CA MET A 56 1.50 -1.47 6.30
C MET A 56 0.82 -2.82 6.07
N ASP A 57 0.94 -3.37 4.86
CA ASP A 57 0.47 -4.72 4.55
C ASP A 57 1.09 -5.79 5.46
N ARG A 58 2.41 -5.73 5.68
CA ARG A 58 3.11 -6.64 6.58
C ARG A 58 2.82 -6.43 8.05
N LEU A 59 2.46 -5.22 8.46
CA LEU A 59 2.15 -4.89 9.85
C LEU A 59 0.76 -5.35 10.27
N VAL A 60 -0.20 -5.45 9.34
CA VAL A 60 -1.62 -5.67 9.67
C VAL A 60 -2.11 -7.08 9.29
N ASP A 61 -1.28 -8.11 9.39
CA ASP A 61 -1.61 -9.46 8.90
C ASP A 61 -2.80 -10.13 9.65
N SER A 62 -2.91 -9.88 10.96
CA SER A 62 -3.94 -10.48 11.81
C SER A 62 -4.93 -9.45 12.38
N ALA A 63 -6.09 -9.94 12.84
CA ALA A 63 -7.06 -9.08 13.53
C ALA A 63 -6.48 -8.48 14.83
N ARG A 64 -5.51 -9.17 15.44
CA ARG A 64 -4.81 -8.70 16.64
C ARG A 64 -3.89 -7.52 16.34
N ASP A 65 -3.29 -7.48 15.16
CA ASP A 65 -2.45 -6.37 14.74
C ASP A 65 -3.29 -5.11 14.48
N VAL A 66 -4.47 -5.28 13.87
CA VAL A 66 -5.47 -4.22 13.73
C VAL A 66 -5.84 -3.64 15.09
N GLU A 67 -6.19 -4.49 16.07
CA GLU A 67 -6.55 -4.07 17.43
C GLU A 67 -5.41 -3.25 18.08
N LEU A 68 -4.16 -3.70 17.95
CA LEU A 68 -3.00 -3.00 18.49
C LEU A 68 -2.79 -1.63 17.84
N LEU A 69 -3.00 -1.52 16.53
CA LEU A 69 -2.84 -0.27 15.78
C LEU A 69 -3.99 0.71 16.04
N VAL A 70 -5.20 0.22 16.28
CA VAL A 70 -6.32 1.05 16.73
C VAL A 70 -6.05 1.57 18.13
N LYS A 71 -5.60 0.70 19.04
CA LYS A 71 -5.27 1.07 20.42
C LYS A 71 -4.11 2.06 20.52
N SER A 72 -3.14 1.98 19.62
CA SER A 72 -2.04 2.93 19.53
C SER A 72 -2.42 4.24 18.83
N GLY A 73 -3.66 4.36 18.33
CA GLY A 73 -4.15 5.53 17.62
C GLY A 73 -3.56 5.70 16.23
N ILE A 74 -2.94 4.65 15.67
CA ILE A 74 -2.42 4.64 14.30
C ILE A 74 -3.55 4.45 13.30
N LEU A 75 -4.54 3.59 13.61
CA LEU A 75 -5.71 3.33 12.77
C LEU A 75 -6.99 3.85 13.42
N GLU A 76 -7.80 4.58 12.64
CA GLU A 76 -9.16 4.95 13.05
C GLU A 76 -10.18 4.52 11.98
N SER A 77 -11.16 3.73 12.41
CA SER A 77 -12.37 3.45 11.65
C SER A 77 -13.45 4.49 11.93
N MET A 78 -14.22 4.82 10.90
CA MET A 78 -15.40 5.69 11.02
C MET A 78 -16.69 4.94 11.42
N LEU A 79 -16.70 3.60 11.37
CA LEU A 79 -17.83 2.77 11.80
C LEU A 79 -17.63 2.26 13.24
N PRO A 80 -18.70 2.02 14.01
CA PRO A 80 -18.61 1.57 15.40
C PRO A 80 -18.41 0.05 15.59
N ASP A 81 -18.75 -0.80 14.61
CA ASP A 81 -18.57 -2.27 14.67
C ASP A 81 -17.28 -2.73 13.96
N SER A 82 -16.16 -2.12 14.31
CA SER A 82 -15.14 -1.80 13.31
C SER A 82 -13.92 -2.68 13.15
N GLU A 83 -13.60 -3.59 14.07
CA GLU A 83 -12.32 -4.32 13.94
C GLU A 83 -12.36 -5.31 12.76
N ALA A 84 -13.47 -6.02 12.62
CA ALA A 84 -13.69 -6.93 11.50
C ALA A 84 -13.83 -6.16 10.17
N SER A 85 -14.52 -5.02 10.17
CA SER A 85 -14.68 -4.21 8.96
C SER A 85 -13.42 -3.43 8.60
N LEU A 86 -12.57 -3.03 9.56
CA LEU A 86 -11.25 -2.46 9.28
C LEU A 86 -10.36 -3.47 8.57
N LYS A 87 -10.32 -4.72 9.06
CA LYS A 87 -9.57 -5.77 8.39
C LYS A 87 -10.14 -5.99 6.98
N GLN A 88 -11.46 -6.10 6.85
CA GLN A 88 -12.10 -6.38 5.58
C GLN A 88 -11.92 -5.23 4.57
N ASP A 89 -12.22 -3.99 4.93
CA ASP A 89 -12.10 -2.82 4.05
C ASP A 89 -10.64 -2.49 3.70
N TYR A 90 -9.70 -2.75 4.61
CA TYR A 90 -8.27 -2.56 4.33
C TYR A 90 -7.69 -3.69 3.46
N PHE A 91 -8.06 -4.96 3.68
CA PHE A 91 -7.45 -6.11 3.00
C PHE A 91 -8.24 -6.70 1.83
N SER A 92 -9.50 -6.32 1.63
CA SER A 92 -10.32 -6.84 0.52
C SER A 92 -9.76 -6.48 -0.86
N SER A 93 -8.95 -5.43 -0.98
CA SER A 93 -8.67 -4.82 -2.29
C SER A 93 -7.22 -4.47 -2.67
N PRO A 94 -6.25 -4.25 -1.76
CA PRO A 94 -4.86 -3.99 -2.16
C PRO A 94 -4.21 -5.17 -2.89
N TRP A 95 -4.45 -6.39 -2.39
CA TRP A 95 -3.89 -7.63 -2.92
C TRP A 95 -4.41 -7.98 -4.33
N ALA A 96 -5.68 -7.67 -4.61
CA ALA A 96 -6.24 -7.86 -5.94
C ALA A 96 -5.58 -6.89 -6.95
N GLY A 97 -5.39 -5.62 -6.57
CA GLY A 97 -4.71 -4.62 -7.39
C GLY A 97 -3.25 -4.99 -7.69
N LEU A 98 -2.48 -5.39 -6.68
CA LEU A 98 -1.10 -5.88 -6.85
C LEU A 98 -1.02 -7.12 -7.74
N SER A 99 -1.95 -8.06 -7.59
CA SER A 99 -1.99 -9.28 -8.41
C SER A 99 -2.32 -8.97 -9.89
N ILE A 100 -3.22 -8.00 -10.13
CA ILE A 100 -3.53 -7.51 -11.47
C ILE A 100 -2.33 -6.82 -12.11
N ILE A 101 -1.62 -5.97 -11.35
CA ILE A 101 -0.42 -5.27 -11.84
C ILE A 101 0.71 -6.26 -12.12
N ALA A 102 0.96 -7.21 -11.22
CA ALA A 102 1.94 -8.28 -11.42
C ALA A 102 1.60 -9.13 -12.64
N ALA A 103 0.33 -9.47 -12.84
CA ALA A 103 -0.14 -10.19 -14.02
C ALA A 103 0.06 -9.37 -15.30
N ALA A 104 -0.22 -8.07 -15.29
CA ALA A 104 0.02 -7.19 -16.44
C ALA A 104 1.51 -7.12 -16.80
N ILE A 105 2.40 -7.01 -15.81
CA ILE A 105 3.86 -7.04 -16.00
C ILE A 105 4.29 -8.39 -16.61
N LEU A 106 3.81 -9.51 -16.06
CA LEU A 106 4.11 -10.84 -16.60
C LEU A 106 3.63 -11.01 -18.04
N VAL A 107 2.47 -10.46 -18.39
CA VAL A 107 1.94 -10.48 -19.77
C VAL A 107 2.83 -9.67 -20.72
N VAL A 108 3.28 -8.50 -20.29
CA VAL A 108 4.20 -7.66 -21.09
C VAL A 108 5.55 -8.36 -21.26
N LEU A 109 6.12 -8.92 -20.20
CA LEU A 109 7.39 -9.65 -20.25
C LEU A 109 7.32 -10.89 -21.14
N THR A 110 6.24 -11.67 -21.06
CA THR A 110 6.05 -12.86 -21.90
C THR A 110 5.85 -12.49 -23.36
N PHE A 111 5.16 -11.39 -23.65
CA PHE A 111 5.03 -10.87 -25.02
C PHE A 111 6.40 -10.48 -25.60
N ILE A 112 7.19 -9.70 -24.86
CA ILE A 112 8.55 -9.30 -25.27
C ILE A 112 9.42 -10.53 -25.51
N GLN A 113 9.42 -11.47 -24.56
CA GLN A 113 10.20 -12.71 -24.67
C GLN A 113 9.81 -13.53 -25.90
N THR A 114 8.51 -13.61 -26.21
CA THR A 114 8.01 -14.32 -27.39
C THR A 114 8.53 -13.70 -28.69
N VAL A 115 8.48 -12.36 -28.80
CA VAL A 115 9.00 -11.63 -29.98
C VAL A 115 10.51 -11.83 -30.12
N CYS A 116 11.27 -11.70 -29.03
CA CYS A 116 12.71 -11.91 -29.03
C CYS A 116 13.09 -13.35 -29.45
N SER A 117 12.38 -14.37 -28.95
CA SER A 117 12.63 -15.77 -29.31
C SER A 117 12.32 -16.07 -30.78
N VAL A 118 11.29 -15.44 -31.35
CA VAL A 118 10.93 -15.62 -32.78
C VAL A 118 11.92 -14.92 -33.71
N MET A 119 12.41 -13.74 -33.34
CA MET A 119 13.42 -13.01 -34.14
C MET A 119 14.82 -13.62 -34.05
N ALA A 120 15.12 -14.35 -32.97
CA ALA A 120 16.38 -15.06 -32.77
C ALA A 120 16.41 -16.46 -33.42
N LEU A 121 15.31 -16.87 -34.07
CA LEU A 121 15.15 -18.12 -34.82
C LEU A 121 15.44 -17.88 -36.31
#